data_AF-A0A7S4B5Z1-F1
#
_entry.id   AF-A0A7S4B5Z1-F1
#
_cell.length_a   1.000
_cell.length_b   1.000
_cell.length_c   1.000
_cell.angle_alpha   90.00
_cell.angle_beta   90.00
_cell.angle_gamma   90.00
#
_symmetry.space_group_name_H-M   'P 1'
#
loop_
_entity.id
_entity.type
_entity.pdbx_description
1 polymer ?
#
loop_
_entity_poly.entity_id
_entity_poly.type
_entity_poly.pdbx_seq_one_letter_code
_entity_poly.pdbx_strand_id
1 'polypeptide(L)'
;ESVCGTGWIIWRERKNLSEHVAISVSYLGGRADSFTLNFSRPASGVYVQYYKFLRLGMMGYRRLCINMMKNAKAIRDGLKSMKLHGKPRFLMLDDGDEKCLPVVTAMLNPELKLAYDDIDLQHAMSESHWYVSGYKMRFNDP
;
A
#
# COMPACT_ATOMS: atom_id res chain seq x y z
N GLU A 1 -14.50 6.03 6.32
CA GLU A 1 -14.52 6.94 5.16
C GLU A 1 -13.10 7.18 4.69
N SER A 2 -12.82 6.76 3.46
CA SER A 2 -11.55 7.02 2.78
C SER A 2 -11.85 7.92 1.58
N VAL A 3 -10.90 8.78 1.21
CA VAL A 3 -11.01 9.60 0.01
C VAL A 3 -9.72 9.44 -0.80
N CYS A 4 -9.86 9.20 -2.09
CA CYS A 4 -8.74 9.10 -3.02
C CYS A 4 -8.29 10.50 -3.46
N GLY A 5 -7.05 10.63 -3.96
CA GLY A 5 -6.55 11.88 -4.55
C GLY A 5 -5.85 12.83 -3.58
N THR A 6 -5.32 12.33 -2.46
CA THR A 6 -4.53 13.13 -1.50
C THR A 6 -3.16 12.51 -1.28
N GLY A 7 -2.11 13.33 -1.34
CA GLY A 7 -0.74 12.97 -1.02
C GLY A 7 -0.03 14.15 -0.37
N TRP A 8 1.04 13.84 0.36
CA TRP A 8 1.83 14.83 1.10
C TRP A 8 3.30 14.70 0.72
N ILE A 9 3.96 15.83 0.53
CA ILE A 9 5.42 15.91 0.39
C ILE A 9 5.88 16.93 1.43
N ILE A 10 6.84 16.53 2.26
CA ILE A 10 7.39 17.35 3.33
C ILE A 10 8.89 17.44 3.09
N TRP A 11 9.39 18.66 2.88
CA TRP A 11 10.81 18.92 2.83
C TRP A 11 11.32 19.18 4.25
N ARG A 12 12.47 18.58 4.58
CA ARG A 12 13.11 18.80 5.89
C ARG A 12 13.51 20.28 6.08
N GLU A 13 14.03 20.90 5.02
CA GLU A 13 14.56 22.27 5.05
C GLU A 13 14.28 22.99 3.72
N ARG A 14 14.09 24.32 3.78
CA ARG A 14 13.76 25.18 2.62
C ARG A 14 14.86 25.20 1.56
N LYS A 15 16.13 25.07 1.94
CA LYS A 15 17.29 25.09 1.03
C LYS A 15 17.25 23.97 -0.03
N ASN A 16 16.53 22.89 0.26
CA ASN A 16 16.37 21.75 -0.65
C ASN A 16 15.19 21.94 -1.63
N LEU A 17 14.49 23.06 -1.54
CA LEU A 17 13.34 23.38 -2.38
C LEU A 17 13.72 24.52 -3.33
N SER A 18 13.80 24.22 -4.62
CA SER A 18 14.15 25.20 -5.65
C SER A 18 13.11 26.32 -5.71
N GLU A 19 13.55 27.58 -5.74
CA GLU A 19 12.65 28.74 -5.89
C GLU A 19 12.04 28.82 -7.28
N HIS A 20 12.68 28.21 -8.28
CA HIS A 20 12.21 28.23 -9.67
C HIS A 20 10.88 27.48 -9.88
N VAL A 21 10.49 26.63 -8.93
CA VAL A 21 9.21 25.89 -8.97
C VAL A 21 8.15 26.50 -8.04
N ALA A 22 8.47 27.61 -7.37
CA ALA A 22 7.54 28.32 -6.50
C ALA A 22 6.58 29.20 -7.31
N ILE A 23 5.29 29.09 -7.03
CA ILE A 23 4.28 30.02 -7.53
C ILE A 23 3.85 30.91 -6.35
N SER A 24 4.32 32.15 -6.31
CA SER A 24 3.89 33.11 -5.28
C SER A 24 2.48 33.61 -5.55
N VAL A 25 1.62 33.54 -4.53
CA VAL A 25 0.25 34.09 -4.54
C VAL A 25 0.08 35.12 -3.43
N SER A 26 -0.75 36.13 -3.66
CA SER A 26 -1.14 37.08 -2.62
C SER A 26 -2.19 36.46 -1.70
N TYR A 27 -1.96 36.50 -0.39
CA TYR A 27 -2.87 35.97 0.60
C TYR A 27 -2.92 36.86 1.85
N LEU A 28 -4.12 37.32 2.24
CA LEU A 28 -4.38 38.21 3.38
C LEU A 28 -3.46 39.45 3.45
N GLY A 29 -3.13 40.03 2.31
CA GLY A 29 -2.21 41.19 2.22
C GLY A 29 -0.72 40.85 2.26
N GLY A 30 -0.36 39.58 2.47
CA GLY A 30 0.99 39.05 2.35
C GLY A 30 1.23 38.24 1.07
N ARG A 31 2.35 37.54 1.02
CA ARG A 31 2.71 36.57 -0.04
C ARG A 31 2.82 35.17 0.57
N ALA A 32 2.29 34.18 -0.14
CA ALA A 32 2.44 32.77 0.17
C ALA A 32 2.95 32.03 -1.07
N ASP A 33 3.94 31.16 -0.91
CA ASP A 33 4.46 30.36 -2.02
C ASP A 33 3.74 29.01 -2.10
N SER A 34 3.29 28.65 -3.30
CA SER A 34 2.67 27.35 -3.60
C SER A 34 3.59 26.50 -4.47
N PHE A 35 3.74 25.23 -4.10
CA PHE A 35 4.60 24.24 -4.79
C PHE A 35 3.77 23.05 -5.28
N THR A 36 2.75 23.34 -6.10
CA THR A 36 1.83 22.34 -6.63
C THR A 36 1.78 22.40 -8.15
N LEU A 37 1.67 21.24 -8.81
CA LEU A 37 1.42 21.17 -10.26
C LEU A 37 -0.05 21.49 -10.60
N ASN A 38 -0.96 21.19 -9.68
CA ASN A 38 -2.39 21.41 -9.84
C ASN A 38 -2.80 22.75 -9.22
N PHE A 39 -3.77 23.43 -9.83
CA PHE A 39 -4.35 24.68 -9.32
C PHE A 39 -5.69 24.42 -8.61
N SER A 40 -6.77 24.27 -9.36
CA SER A 40 -8.09 23.94 -8.81
C SER A 40 -8.21 22.44 -8.54
N ARG A 41 -8.56 22.08 -7.31
CA ARG A 41 -8.85 20.69 -6.91
C ARG A 41 -9.79 20.64 -5.70
N PRO A 42 -10.55 19.55 -5.52
CA PRO A 42 -11.35 19.36 -4.32
C PRO A 42 -10.50 19.35 -3.05
N ALA A 43 -10.96 20.02 -1.99
CA ALA A 43 -10.30 20.06 -0.69
C ALA A 43 -10.73 18.93 0.26
N SER A 44 -11.68 18.08 -0.16
CA SER A 44 -12.21 16.95 0.64
C SER A 44 -11.10 16.06 1.21
N GLY A 45 -10.06 15.81 0.40
CA GLY A 45 -8.82 15.14 0.80
C GLY A 45 -8.19 15.62 2.10
N VAL A 46 -7.97 16.93 2.15
CA VAL A 46 -7.34 17.60 3.30
C VAL A 46 -8.26 17.56 4.51
N TYR A 47 -9.56 17.82 4.33
CA TYR A 47 -10.54 17.80 5.43
C TYR A 47 -10.68 16.40 6.07
N VAL A 48 -10.81 15.35 5.26
CA VAL A 48 -10.91 13.97 5.76
C VAL A 48 -9.62 13.56 6.46
N GLN A 49 -8.46 13.93 5.92
CA GLN A 49 -7.18 13.62 6.55
C GLN A 49 -7.01 14.35 7.90
N TYR A 50 -7.41 15.62 7.98
CA TYR A 50 -7.40 16.39 9.21
C TYR A 50 -8.34 15.81 10.27
N TYR A 51 -9.56 15.44 9.88
CA TYR A 51 -10.51 14.73 10.75
C TYR A 51 -9.91 13.43 11.29
N LYS A 52 -9.25 12.62 10.45
CA LYS A 52 -8.62 11.36 10.88
C LYS A 52 -7.49 11.61 11.89
N PHE A 53 -6.68 12.65 11.72
CA PHE A 53 -5.66 13.00 12.70
C PHE A 53 -6.25 13.34 14.06
N LEU A 54 -7.29 14.18 14.10
CA LEU A 54 -7.98 14.54 15.35
C LEU A 54 -8.69 13.35 15.99
N ARG A 55 -9.40 12.55 15.20
CA ARG A 55 -10.21 11.44 15.70
C ARG A 55 -9.37 10.27 16.20
N LEU A 56 -8.34 9.88 15.46
CA LEU A 56 -7.57 8.67 15.76
C LEU A 56 -6.37 8.97 16.66
N GLY A 57 -5.68 10.09 16.40
CA GLY A 57 -4.37 10.35 16.99
C GLY A 57 -3.37 9.22 16.74
N MET A 58 -2.23 9.27 17.41
CA MET A 58 -1.19 8.25 17.25
C MET A 58 -1.68 6.85 17.69
N MET A 59 -2.44 6.76 18.78
CA MET A 59 -2.92 5.49 19.32
C MET A 59 -3.92 4.81 18.38
N GLY A 60 -4.87 5.56 17.81
CA GLY A 60 -5.86 5.02 16.89
C GLY A 60 -5.21 4.51 15.60
N TYR A 61 -4.26 5.26 15.04
CA TYR A 61 -3.47 4.80 13.90
C TYR A 61 -2.65 3.56 14.22
N ARG A 62 -1.98 3.52 15.37
CA ARG A 62 -1.23 2.33 15.82
C ARG A 62 -2.12 1.10 15.93
N ARG A 63 -3.31 1.23 16.52
CA ARG A 63 -4.29 0.14 16.66
C ARG A 63 -4.74 -0.39 15.29
N LEU A 64 -5.01 0.50 14.33
CA LEU A 64 -5.37 0.11 12.97
C LEU A 64 -4.24 -0.66 12.29
N CYS A 65 -2.99 -0.15 12.34
CA CYS A 65 -1.84 -0.83 11.75
C CYS A 65 -1.62 -2.22 12.38
N ILE A 66 -1.68 -2.34 13.71
CA ILE A 66 -1.56 -3.64 14.39
C ILE A 66 -2.63 -4.63 13.91
N ASN A 67 -3.88 -4.19 13.78
CA ASN A 67 -4.95 -5.06 13.30
C ASN A 67 -4.73 -5.50 11.84
N MET A 68 -4.28 -4.60 10.96
CA MET A 68 -3.95 -4.95 9.58
C MET A 68 -2.80 -5.96 9.51
N MET A 69 -1.76 -5.77 10.32
CA MET A 69 -0.62 -6.71 10.42
C MET A 69 -1.06 -8.08 10.94
N LYS A 70 -1.97 -8.15 11.92
CA LYS A 70 -2.53 -9.41 12.41
C LYS A 70 -3.31 -10.16 11.32
N ASN A 71 -4.10 -9.46 10.53
CA ASN A 71 -4.82 -10.07 9.42
C ASN A 71 -3.87 -10.60 8.34
N ALA A 72 -2.85 -9.82 7.97
CA ALA A 72 -1.81 -10.26 7.04
C ALA A 72 -1.09 -11.52 7.55
N LYS A 73 -0.73 -11.55 8.84
CA LYS A 73 -0.14 -12.75 9.49
C LYS A 73 -1.06 -13.96 9.41
N ALA A 74 -2.35 -13.81 9.71
CA ALA A 74 -3.30 -14.92 9.66
C ALA A 74 -3.40 -15.52 8.24
N ILE A 75 -3.42 -14.67 7.20
CA ILE A 75 -3.40 -15.11 5.80
C ILE A 75 -2.08 -15.82 5.48
N ARG A 76 -0.95 -15.25 5.88
CA ARG A 76 0.38 -15.81 5.69
C ARG A 76 0.52 -17.21 6.31
N ASP A 77 0.11 -17.35 7.57
CA ASP A 77 0.16 -18.62 8.29
C ASP A 77 -0.76 -19.66 7.63
N GLY A 78 -1.94 -19.22 7.16
CA GLY A 78 -2.83 -20.04 6.33
C GLY A 78 -2.14 -20.57 5.08
N LEU A 79 -1.51 -19.70 4.27
CA LEU A 79 -0.79 -20.11 3.06
C LEU A 79 0.40 -21.04 3.36
N LYS A 80 1.18 -20.74 4.41
CA LYS A 80 2.31 -21.59 4.86
C LYS A 80 1.87 -22.99 5.28
N SER A 81 0.67 -23.12 5.83
CA SER A 81 0.13 -24.41 6.27
C SER A 81 -0.33 -25.31 5.11
N MET A 82 -0.61 -24.73 3.94
CA MET A 82 -1.11 -25.47 2.79
C MET A 82 -0.01 -26.33 2.15
N LYS A 83 -0.26 -27.64 2.07
CA LYS A 83 0.63 -28.60 1.43
C LYS A 83 -0.10 -29.36 0.34
N LEU A 84 0.65 -29.74 -0.69
CA LEU A 84 0.21 -30.62 -1.75
C LEU A 84 1.34 -31.62 -2.05
N HIS A 85 1.02 -32.91 -2.15
CA HIS A 85 2.01 -33.98 -2.37
C HIS A 85 3.21 -33.93 -1.39
N GLY A 86 2.95 -33.57 -0.12
CA GLY A 86 3.98 -33.48 0.92
C GLY A 86 4.84 -32.21 0.89
N LYS A 87 4.70 -31.35 -0.12
CA LYS A 87 5.46 -30.10 -0.28
C LYS A 87 4.59 -28.87 0.00
N PRO A 88 5.17 -27.71 0.37
CA PRO A 88 4.42 -26.46 0.48
C PRO A 88 3.74 -26.11 -0.85
N ARG A 89 2.46 -25.73 -0.80
CA ARG A 89 1.72 -25.29 -2.00
C ARG A 89 2.19 -23.94 -2.50
N PHE A 90 2.53 -23.04 -1.59
CA PHE A 90 2.99 -21.69 -1.86
C PHE A 90 4.39 -21.45 -1.31
N LEU A 91 5.19 -20.70 -2.04
CA LEU A 91 6.44 -20.10 -1.59
C LEU A 91 6.14 -18.65 -1.19
N MET A 92 6.54 -18.25 0.02
CA MET A 92 6.37 -16.89 0.50
C MET A 92 7.44 -15.98 -0.10
N LEU A 93 7.04 -14.81 -0.57
CA LEU A 93 7.90 -13.80 -1.19
C LEU A 93 7.95 -12.48 -0.38
N ASP A 94 7.45 -12.50 0.86
CA ASP A 94 7.44 -11.34 1.75
C ASP A 94 8.43 -11.50 2.92
N ASP A 95 8.78 -10.38 3.59
CA ASP A 95 9.71 -10.34 4.72
C ASP A 95 9.04 -10.65 6.08
N GLY A 96 8.04 -11.54 6.10
CA GLY A 96 7.42 -12.01 7.33
C GLY A 96 6.58 -10.95 8.07
N ASP A 97 6.75 -10.82 9.40
CA ASP A 97 5.84 -10.04 10.26
C ASP A 97 6.39 -8.66 10.71
N GLU A 98 7.71 -8.44 10.66
CA GLU A 98 8.35 -7.31 11.36
C GLU A 98 8.73 -6.14 10.44
N LYS A 99 9.06 -6.43 9.18
CA LYS A 99 9.59 -5.43 8.22
C LYS A 99 8.75 -5.34 6.94
N CYS A 100 7.49 -5.72 7.02
CA CYS A 100 6.58 -5.68 5.88
C CYS A 100 5.46 -4.66 6.05
N LEU A 101 4.91 -4.24 4.91
CA LEU A 101 3.58 -3.66 4.86
C LEU A 101 2.55 -4.77 5.16
N PRO A 102 1.30 -4.44 5.56
CA PRO A 102 0.24 -5.42 5.77
C PRO A 102 -0.29 -5.99 4.45
N VAL A 103 0.60 -6.64 3.70
CA VAL A 103 0.41 -7.26 2.39
C VAL A 103 1.13 -8.60 2.44
N VAL A 104 0.53 -9.61 1.84
CA VAL A 104 1.11 -10.96 1.75
C VAL A 104 1.38 -11.25 0.29
N THR A 105 2.62 -11.63 0.00
CA THR A 105 3.04 -12.01 -1.36
C THR A 105 3.50 -13.46 -1.35
N ALA A 106 2.95 -14.26 -2.24
CA ALA A 106 3.30 -15.66 -2.40
C ALA A 106 3.20 -16.08 -3.87
N MET A 107 3.85 -17.19 -4.20
CA MET A 107 3.85 -17.79 -5.52
C MET A 107 3.55 -19.28 -5.39
N LEU A 108 2.81 -19.87 -6.34
CA LEU A 108 2.66 -21.31 -6.43
C LEU A 108 4.03 -22.00 -6.51
N ASN A 109 4.21 -23.07 -5.74
CA ASN A 109 5.50 -23.75 -5.69
C ASN A 109 5.83 -24.42 -7.04
N PRO A 110 6.88 -23.97 -7.77
CA PRO A 110 7.20 -24.51 -9.09
C PRO A 110 7.58 -26.00 -9.05
N GLU A 111 8.06 -26.49 -7.91
CA GLU A 111 8.40 -27.92 -7.75
C GLU A 111 7.19 -28.86 -7.87
N LEU A 112 5.98 -28.33 -7.68
CA LEU A 112 4.75 -29.10 -7.81
C LEU A 112 4.33 -29.36 -9.26
N LYS A 113 4.93 -28.64 -10.23
CA LYS A 113 4.64 -28.78 -11.67
C LYS A 113 3.13 -28.81 -11.97
N LEU A 114 2.40 -27.88 -11.36
CA LEU A 114 0.95 -27.75 -11.54
C LEU A 114 0.63 -27.41 -13.00
N ALA A 115 -0.56 -27.81 -13.45
CA ALA A 115 -1.05 -27.51 -14.80
C ALA A 115 -1.57 -26.06 -14.95
N TYR A 116 -1.48 -25.26 -13.89
CA TYR A 116 -1.97 -23.89 -13.81
C TYR A 116 -0.96 -23.03 -13.04
N ASP A 117 -0.96 -21.72 -13.30
CA ASP A 117 -0.06 -20.76 -12.66
C ASP A 117 -0.78 -19.75 -11.75
N ASP A 118 -0.04 -18.75 -11.25
CA ASP A 118 -0.59 -17.72 -10.35
C ASP A 118 -1.65 -16.83 -11.02
N ILE A 119 -1.59 -16.68 -12.35
CA ILE A 119 -2.57 -15.90 -13.12
C ILE A 119 -3.86 -16.70 -13.26
N ASP A 120 -3.75 -18.01 -13.52
CA ASP A 120 -4.91 -18.91 -13.52
C ASP A 120 -5.59 -18.95 -12.15
N LEU A 121 -4.80 -18.98 -11.06
CA LEU A 121 -5.33 -18.91 -9.70
C LEU A 121 -6.06 -17.60 -9.42
N GLN A 122 -5.52 -16.45 -9.86
CA GLN A 122 -6.23 -15.17 -9.80
C GLN A 122 -7.61 -15.25 -10.48
N HIS A 123 -7.68 -15.83 -11.68
CA HIS A 123 -8.94 -15.95 -12.41
C HIS A 123 -9.95 -16.83 -11.65
N ALA A 124 -9.51 -17.99 -11.14
CA ALA A 124 -10.37 -18.87 -10.34
C ALA A 124 -10.87 -18.18 -9.06
N MET A 125 -10.04 -17.38 -8.39
CA MET A 125 -10.46 -16.62 -7.20
C MET A 125 -11.51 -15.55 -7.52
N SER A 126 -11.44 -14.95 -8.72
CA SER A 126 -12.39 -13.92 -9.16
C SER A 126 -13.81 -14.46 -9.33
N GLU A 127 -13.98 -15.75 -9.65
CA GLU A 127 -15.29 -16.42 -9.71
C GLU A 127 -15.97 -16.44 -8.33
N SER A 128 -15.19 -16.45 -7.25
CA SER A 128 -15.67 -16.29 -5.87
C SER A 128 -15.68 -14.83 -5.40
N HIS A 129 -15.62 -13.87 -6.33
CA HIS A 129 -15.58 -12.43 -6.07
C HIS A 129 -14.36 -11.92 -5.28
N TRP A 130 -13.27 -12.72 -5.24
CA TRP A 130 -12.00 -12.28 -4.68
C TRP A 130 -11.07 -11.76 -5.77
N TYR A 131 -10.67 -10.49 -5.65
CA TYR A 131 -9.70 -9.87 -6.55
C TYR A 131 -8.31 -9.92 -5.91
N VAL A 132 -7.50 -10.90 -6.32
CA VAL A 132 -6.12 -11.09 -5.88
C VAL A 132 -5.20 -10.95 -7.08
N SER A 133 -4.17 -10.10 -6.99
CA SER A 133 -3.29 -9.79 -8.11
C SER A 133 -2.23 -10.89 -8.32
N GLY A 134 -2.29 -11.57 -9.46
CA GLY A 134 -1.24 -12.43 -10.00
C GLY A 134 -0.50 -11.71 -11.12
N TYR A 135 0.82 -11.55 -10.99
CA TYR A 135 1.65 -10.89 -12.00
C TYR A 135 3.08 -11.44 -11.98
N LYS A 136 3.76 -11.32 -13.12
CA LYS A 136 5.17 -11.72 -13.26
C LYS A 136 6.08 -10.56 -12.89
N MET A 137 6.97 -10.79 -11.92
CA MET A 137 8.03 -9.81 -11.63
C MET A 137 9.01 -9.76 -12.81
N ARG A 138 9.38 -8.54 -13.23
CA ARG A 138 10.32 -8.32 -14.33
C ARG A 138 11.79 -8.26 -13.90
N PHE A 139 12.06 -8.25 -12.60
CA PHE A 139 13.41 -8.16 -12.04
C PHE A 139 13.82 -9.53 -11.51
N ASN A 140 14.92 -10.08 -12.05
CA ASN A 140 15.40 -11.45 -11.80
C ASN A 140 16.28 -11.58 -10.54
N ASP A 141 16.15 -10.68 -9.58
CA ASP A 141 16.95 -10.69 -8.35
C ASP A 141 16.03 -10.42 -7.14
N PRO A 142 15.55 -11.49 -6.46
CA PRO A 142 14.85 -11.35 -5.19
C PRO A 142 15.77 -10.94 -4.04
#